data_AF-A0AA97DEN1-F1
#
_entry.id   AF-A0AA97DEN1-F1
#
_cell.length_a   1.000
_cell.length_b   1.000
_cell.length_c   1.000
_cell.angle_alpha   90.00
_cell.angle_beta   90.00
_cell.angle_gamma   90.00
#
_symmetry.space_group_name_H-M   'P 1'
#
loop_
_entity.id
_entity.type
_entity.pdbx_description
1 polymer ?
#
loop_
_entity_poly.entity_id
_entity_poly.type
_entity_poly.pdbx_seq_one_letter_code
_entity_poly.pdbx_strand_id
1 'polypeptide(L)'
;MSKIDDNGWLNTSDLDLFYFGRGLLFLIMIFTIVSLLFRYGTKQGKETKFFSAGAILTTILSLCTFYVFGIYVVKFAQYNQLYGSIGTLLILMLFVWLNSIILLLGFELNASLYRLRQQNKRTPTSE
;
A
#
# COMPACT_ATOMS: atom_id res chain seq x y z
N MET A 1 -14.68 -11.87 23.89
CA MET A 1 -13.95 -12.33 25.09
C MET A 1 -13.58 -13.78 24.85
N SER A 2 -12.46 -14.05 24.15
CA SER A 2 -12.05 -15.42 23.79
C SER A 2 -11.29 -16.05 24.94
N LYS A 3 -11.93 -17.01 25.60
CA LYS A 3 -11.29 -17.87 26.59
C LYS A 3 -10.66 -19.03 25.82
N ILE A 4 -9.36 -18.93 25.56
CA ILE A 4 -8.54 -20.05 25.10
C ILE A 4 -7.39 -20.15 26.10
N ASP A 5 -7.59 -20.95 27.13
CA ASP A 5 -6.64 -22.01 27.45
C ASP A 5 -7.37 -23.07 28.26
N ASP A 6 -7.09 -24.34 27.97
CA ASP A 6 -7.40 -25.50 28.83
C ASP A 6 -6.86 -26.83 28.25
N ASN A 7 -6.10 -26.84 27.14
CA ASN A 7 -5.40 -28.04 26.64
C ASN A 7 -4.10 -27.69 25.86
N GLY A 8 -3.06 -27.26 26.57
CA GLY A 8 -1.70 -27.83 26.53
C GLY A 8 -0.89 -28.00 25.23
N TRP A 9 -1.21 -27.32 24.12
CA TRP A 9 -0.33 -27.39 22.92
C TRP A 9 -0.12 -26.07 22.15
N LEU A 10 -1.02 -25.09 22.23
CA LEU A 10 -0.88 -23.80 21.54
C LEU A 10 -0.93 -22.68 22.58
N ASN A 11 0.22 -22.10 22.90
CA ASN A 11 0.31 -20.98 23.84
C ASN A 11 -0.32 -19.73 23.20
N THR A 12 -0.99 -18.90 23.98
CA THR A 12 -1.56 -17.62 23.48
C THR A 12 -0.47 -16.72 22.88
N SER A 13 0.77 -16.83 23.39
CA SER A 13 1.95 -16.18 22.82
C SER A 13 2.34 -16.69 21.43
N ASP A 14 2.12 -17.98 21.13
CA ASP A 14 2.40 -18.54 19.81
C ASP A 14 1.41 -17.96 18.79
N LEU A 15 0.14 -17.86 19.18
CA LEU A 15 -0.91 -17.24 18.34
C LEU A 15 -0.59 -15.77 18.04
N ASP A 16 -0.18 -14.99 19.05
CA ASP A 16 0.23 -13.58 18.86
C ASP A 16 1.43 -13.44 17.92
N LEU A 17 2.42 -14.34 18.03
CA LEU A 17 3.57 -14.39 17.11
C LEU A 17 3.12 -14.68 15.67
N PHE A 18 2.19 -15.61 15.47
CA PHE A 18 1.63 -15.90 14.13
C PHE A 18 0.87 -14.69 13.56
N TYR A 19 0.07 -13.99 14.36
CA TYR A 19 -0.64 -12.78 13.91
C TYR A 19 0.34 -11.66 13.54
N PHE A 20 1.37 -11.45 14.35
CA PHE A 20 2.41 -10.46 14.07
C PHE A 20 3.21 -10.81 12.81
N GLY A 21 3.64 -12.07 12.69
CA GLY A 21 4.37 -12.57 11.51
C GLY A 21 3.56 -12.40 10.23
N ARG A 22 2.24 -12.67 10.28
CA ARG A 22 1.34 -12.45 9.14
C ARG A 22 1.27 -10.97 8.73
N GLY A 23 1.15 -10.06 9.69
CA GLY A 23 1.11 -8.62 9.43
C GLY A 23 2.41 -8.09 8.81
N LEU A 24 3.55 -8.55 9.35
CA LEU A 24 4.88 -8.23 8.83
C LEU A 24 5.05 -8.74 7.39
N LEU A 25 4.67 -9.99 7.13
CA LEU A 25 4.74 -10.58 5.78
C LEU A 25 3.88 -9.78 4.80
N PHE A 26 2.64 -9.43 5.17
CA PHE A 26 1.76 -8.64 4.31
C PHE A 26 2.35 -7.26 3.98
N LEU A 27 2.96 -6.60 4.97
CA LEU A 27 3.65 -5.32 4.78
C LEU A 27 4.86 -5.46 3.85
N ILE A 28 5.68 -6.48 4.04
CA ILE A 28 6.83 -6.77 3.17
C ILE A 28 6.34 -7.04 1.74
N MET A 29 5.28 -7.83 1.58
CA MET A 29 4.73 -8.18 0.27
C MET A 29 4.23 -6.94 -0.49
N ILE A 30 3.47 -6.06 0.16
CA ILE A 30 3.03 -4.79 -0.43
C ILE A 30 4.23 -3.92 -0.80
N PHE A 31 5.19 -3.78 0.11
CA PHE A 31 6.39 -2.97 -0.14
C PHE A 31 7.19 -3.51 -1.32
N THR A 32 7.38 -4.82 -1.42
CA THR A 32 8.06 -5.46 -2.55
C THR A 32 7.32 -5.22 -3.86
N ILE A 33 5.98 -5.37 -3.88
CA ILE A 33 5.17 -5.12 -5.08
C ILE A 33 5.30 -3.67 -5.53
N VAL A 34 5.15 -2.71 -4.61
CA VAL A 34 5.27 -1.26 -4.90
C VAL A 34 6.69 -0.93 -5.38
N SER A 35 7.71 -1.48 -4.73
CA SER A 35 9.12 -1.26 -5.10
C SER A 35 9.46 -1.84 -6.48
N LEU A 36 8.98 -3.05 -6.77
CA LEU A 36 9.10 -3.67 -8.09
C LEU A 36 8.40 -2.81 -9.14
N LEU A 37 7.16 -2.37 -8.87
CA LEU A 37 6.43 -1.55 -9.81
C LEU A 37 7.12 -0.21 -10.04
N PHE A 38 7.70 0.39 -9.02
CA PHE A 38 8.47 1.64 -9.16
C PHE A 38 9.73 1.46 -10.00
N ARG A 39 10.42 0.33 -9.82
CA ARG A 39 11.65 0.02 -10.53
C ARG A 39 11.42 -0.39 -11.99
N TYR A 40 10.41 -1.20 -12.25
CA TYR A 40 10.10 -1.71 -13.59
C TYR A 40 9.10 -0.84 -14.36
N GLY A 41 8.31 -0.01 -13.68
CA GLY A 41 7.31 0.86 -14.28
C GLY A 41 7.85 2.12 -14.95
N THR A 42 9.13 2.47 -14.74
CA THR A 42 9.74 3.65 -15.38
C THR A 42 11.10 3.32 -16.00
N LYS A 43 11.31 3.67 -17.29
CA LYS A 43 12.62 3.52 -17.97
C LYS A 43 13.77 4.29 -17.28
N GLN A 44 13.43 5.31 -16.48
CA GLN A 44 14.37 6.13 -15.70
C GLN A 44 14.65 5.58 -14.29
N GLY A 45 14.01 4.48 -13.88
CA GLY A 45 14.18 3.84 -12.57
C GLY A 45 15.56 3.21 -12.33
N LYS A 46 16.45 3.17 -13.34
CA LYS A 46 17.81 2.63 -13.20
C LYS A 46 18.70 3.45 -12.26
N GLU A 47 18.41 4.74 -12.06
CA GLU A 47 19.20 5.66 -11.21
C GLU A 47 18.50 5.98 -9.87
N THR A 48 17.29 5.48 -9.64
CA THR A 48 16.53 5.79 -8.42
C THR A 48 16.77 4.73 -7.35
N LYS A 49 17.17 5.16 -6.15
CA LYS A 49 17.39 4.25 -5.01
C LYS A 49 16.10 3.47 -4.73
N PHE A 50 16.24 2.18 -4.40
CA PHE A 50 15.14 1.29 -3.96
C PHE A 50 14.25 1.90 -2.87
N PHE A 51 14.82 2.77 -2.04
CA PHE A 51 14.12 3.55 -1.03
C PHE A 51 13.86 4.98 -1.58
N SER A 52 12.76 5.14 -2.31
CA SER A 52 12.30 6.45 -2.80
C SER A 52 11.19 7.01 -1.92
N ALA A 53 11.15 8.34 -1.76
CA ALA A 53 10.05 9.05 -1.10
C ALA A 53 8.68 8.69 -1.68
N GLY A 54 8.60 8.47 -3.01
CA GLY A 54 7.38 8.03 -3.67
C GLY A 54 6.94 6.62 -3.26
N ALA A 55 7.88 5.69 -3.10
CA ALA A 55 7.57 4.31 -2.67
C ALA A 55 7.05 4.26 -1.23
N ILE A 56 7.63 5.08 -0.34
CA ILE A 56 7.17 5.22 1.05
C ILE A 56 5.75 5.80 1.07
N LEU A 57 5.52 6.89 0.33
CA LEU A 57 4.20 7.53 0.23
C LEU A 57 3.15 6.54 -0.27
N THR A 58 3.41 5.86 -1.40
CA THR A 58 2.49 4.87 -1.98
C THR A 58 2.22 3.75 -0.99
N THR A 59 3.23 3.24 -0.29
CA THR A 59 3.03 2.17 0.70
C THR A 59 2.12 2.61 1.85
N ILE A 60 2.33 3.81 2.39
CA ILE A 60 1.51 4.37 3.47
C ILE A 60 0.06 4.58 3.00
N LEU A 61 -0.13 5.18 1.82
CA LEU A 61 -1.46 5.42 1.27
C LEU A 61 -2.16 4.10 0.93
N SER A 62 -1.47 3.11 0.37
CA SER A 62 -2.03 1.79 0.11
C SER A 62 -2.48 1.11 1.41
N LEU A 63 -1.68 1.15 2.49
CA LEU A 63 -2.08 0.63 3.79
C LEU A 63 -3.33 1.33 4.34
N CYS A 64 -3.37 2.67 4.23
CA CYS A 64 -4.54 3.45 4.61
C CYS A 64 -5.78 3.04 3.80
N THR A 65 -5.64 2.90 2.48
CA THR A 65 -6.70 2.43 1.59
C THR A 65 -7.17 1.03 1.97
N PHE A 66 -6.28 0.07 2.24
CA PHE A 66 -6.70 -1.27 2.68
C PHE A 66 -7.52 -1.22 3.97
N TYR A 67 -7.12 -0.38 4.94
CA TYR A 67 -7.84 -0.23 6.20
C TYR A 67 -9.22 0.42 6.00
N VAL A 68 -9.28 1.58 5.33
CA VAL A 68 -10.53 2.31 5.05
C VAL A 68 -11.48 1.46 4.21
N PHE A 69 -10.93 0.77 3.21
CA PHE A 69 -11.71 -0.08 2.33
C PHE A 69 -12.25 -1.32 3.03
N GLY A 70 -11.50 -1.88 3.99
CA GLY A 70 -11.99 -2.94 4.87
C GLY A 70 -13.24 -2.52 5.64
N ILE A 71 -13.23 -1.32 6.24
CA ILE A 71 -14.40 -0.76 6.92
C ILE A 71 -15.56 -0.59 5.93
N TYR A 72 -15.28 -0.04 4.74
CA TYR A 72 -16.28 0.18 3.71
C TYR A 72 -16.98 -1.10 3.26
N VAL A 73 -16.22 -2.17 3.01
CA VAL A 73 -16.76 -3.48 2.61
C VAL A 73 -17.64 -4.09 3.70
N VAL A 74 -17.23 -4.01 4.97
CA VAL A 74 -18.04 -4.51 6.10
C VAL A 74 -19.37 -3.78 6.21
N LYS A 75 -19.37 -2.45 6.06
CA LYS A 75 -20.61 -1.66 6.03
C LYS A 75 -21.47 -1.98 4.82
N PHE A 76 -20.85 -2.26 3.67
CA PHE A 76 -21.57 -2.55 2.44
C PHE A 76 -22.21 -3.94 2.41
N ALA A 77 -21.67 -4.92 3.13
CA ALA A 77 -22.29 -6.24 3.24
C ALA A 77 -23.77 -6.16 3.69
N GLN A 78 -24.13 -5.13 4.47
CA GLN A 78 -25.52 -4.86 4.85
C GLN A 78 -26.36 -4.20 3.72
N TYR A 79 -25.74 -3.37 2.87
CA TYR A 79 -26.38 -2.72 1.71
C TYR A 79 -26.51 -3.63 0.47
N ASN A 80 -25.74 -4.71 0.41
CA ASN A 80 -25.73 -5.67 -0.71
C ASN A 80 -27.11 -6.33 -0.95
N GLN A 81 -27.98 -6.38 0.07
CA GLN A 81 -29.34 -6.91 -0.07
C GLN A 81 -30.21 -6.11 -1.04
N LEU A 82 -29.88 -4.84 -1.32
CA LEU A 82 -30.68 -3.96 -2.18
C LEU A 82 -30.15 -3.87 -3.62
N TYR A 83 -28.83 -3.95 -3.82
CA TYR A 83 -28.16 -3.70 -5.11
C TYR A 83 -27.44 -4.92 -5.71
N GLY A 84 -27.31 -6.01 -4.95
CA GLY A 84 -26.71 -7.26 -5.39
C GLY A 84 -25.36 -7.08 -6.12
N SER A 85 -25.23 -7.73 -7.27
CA SER A 85 -23.97 -7.80 -8.04
C SER A 85 -23.43 -6.44 -8.50
N ILE A 86 -24.30 -5.46 -8.77
CA ILE A 86 -23.89 -4.11 -9.24
C ILE A 86 -23.13 -3.37 -8.14
N GLY A 87 -23.59 -3.53 -6.89
CA GLY A 87 -22.92 -2.96 -5.73
C GLY A 87 -21.50 -3.48 -5.54
N THR A 88 -21.34 -4.80 -5.69
CA THR A 88 -20.03 -5.46 -5.59
C THR A 88 -19.08 -4.99 -6.69
N LEU A 89 -19.57 -4.84 -7.93
CA LEU A 89 -18.77 -4.33 -9.05
C LEU A 89 -18.30 -2.89 -8.81
N LEU A 90 -19.19 -2.02 -8.32
CA LEU A 90 -18.89 -0.62 -8.05
C LEU A 90 -17.81 -0.48 -6.97
N ILE A 91 -17.89 -1.28 -5.91
CA ILE A 91 -16.86 -1.36 -4.86
C ILE A 91 -15.52 -1.74 -5.45
N LEU A 92 -15.47 -2.81 -6.25
CA LEU A 92 -14.25 -3.26 -6.90
C LEU A 92 -13.67 -2.18 -7.81
N MET A 93 -14.50 -1.50 -8.60
CA MET A 93 -14.07 -0.38 -9.43
C MET A 93 -13.47 0.75 -8.60
N LEU A 94 -14.14 1.15 -7.52
CA LEU A 94 -13.65 2.20 -6.62
C LEU A 94 -12.33 1.80 -5.96
N PHE A 95 -12.17 0.53 -5.59
CA PHE A 95 -10.92 0.00 -5.05
C PHE A 95 -9.75 0.15 -6.03
N VAL A 96 -9.94 -0.36 -7.26
CA VAL A 96 -8.90 -0.36 -8.29
C VAL A 96 -8.58 1.07 -8.71
N TRP A 97 -9.61 1.92 -8.84
CA TRP A 97 -9.46 3.33 -9.17
C TRP A 97 -8.63 4.08 -8.12
N LEU A 98 -8.96 3.90 -6.84
CA LEU A 98 -8.24 4.56 -5.75
C LEU A 98 -6.78 4.09 -5.66
N ASN A 99 -6.54 2.77 -5.76
CA ASN A 99 -5.18 2.23 -5.77
C ASN A 99 -4.36 2.74 -6.96
N SER A 100 -4.98 2.89 -8.13
CA SER A 100 -4.31 3.43 -9.32
C SER A 100 -3.88 4.88 -9.14
N ILE A 101 -4.73 5.73 -8.53
CA ILE A 101 -4.38 7.12 -8.23
C ILE A 101 -3.20 7.20 -7.25
N ILE A 102 -3.23 6.42 -6.17
CA ILE A 102 -2.16 6.39 -5.16
C ILE A 102 -0.82 6.00 -5.77
N LEU A 103 -0.86 5.03 -6.68
CA LEU A 103 0.32 4.58 -7.37
C LEU A 103 0.89 5.68 -8.28
N LEU A 104 0.04 6.30 -9.09
CA LEU A 104 0.43 7.34 -10.03
C LEU A 104 0.98 8.59 -9.31
N LEU A 105 0.36 8.94 -8.16
CA LEU A 105 0.82 10.01 -7.28
C LEU A 105 2.26 9.77 -6.78
N GLY A 106 2.57 8.56 -6.32
CA GLY A 106 3.92 8.26 -5.84
C GLY A 106 4.96 8.25 -6.97
N PHE A 107 4.58 7.82 -8.17
CA PHE A 107 5.42 7.94 -9.37
C PHE A 107 5.72 9.40 -9.71
N GLU A 108 4.69 10.26 -9.72
CA GLU A 108 4.80 11.68 -10.01
C GLU A 108 5.68 12.40 -8.97
N LEU A 109 5.52 12.07 -7.68
CA LEU A 109 6.39 12.58 -6.62
C LEU A 109 7.86 12.19 -6.83
N ASN A 110 8.12 10.93 -7.22
CA ASN A 110 9.48 10.49 -7.47
C ASN A 110 10.09 11.21 -8.68
N ALA A 111 9.30 11.40 -9.74
CA ALA A 111 9.72 12.10 -10.95
C ALA A 111 9.98 13.59 -10.69
N SER A 112 9.12 14.27 -9.92
CA SER A 112 9.29 15.68 -9.57
C SER A 112 10.53 15.91 -8.71
N LEU A 113 10.79 15.05 -7.72
CA LEU A 113 11.99 15.13 -6.88
C LEU A 113 13.27 14.89 -7.70
N TYR A 114 13.24 13.97 -8.65
CA TYR A 114 14.36 13.74 -9.57
C TYR A 114 14.64 14.96 -10.43
N ARG A 115 13.61 15.59 -11.00
CA ARG A 115 13.73 16.83 -11.78
C ARG A 115 14.31 17.98 -10.95
N LEU A 116 13.84 18.18 -9.73
CA LEU A 116 14.35 19.20 -8.80
C LEU A 116 15.83 18.99 -8.47
N ARG A 117 16.24 17.75 -8.20
CA ARG A 117 17.65 17.41 -7.93
C ARG A 117 18.56 17.68 -9.13
N GLN A 118 18.07 17.45 -10.35
CA GLN A 118 18.83 17.78 -11.56
C GLN A 118 18.95 19.30 -11.79
N GLN A 119 17.88 20.05 -11.54
CA GLN A 119 17.90 21.51 -11.66
C GLN A 119 18.91 22.12 -10.70
N ASN A 120 18.90 21.71 -9.42
CA ASN A 120 19.84 22.23 -8.42
C ASN A 120 21.31 21.93 -8.76
N LYS A 121 21.61 20.80 -9.43
CA LYS A 121 22.97 20.49 -9.91
C LYS A 121 23.43 21.34 -11.09
N ARG A 122 22.51 21.93 -11.85
CA ARG A 122 22.82 22.71 -13.08
C ARG A 122 22.97 24.21 -12.82
N THR A 123 22.64 24.68 -11.63
CA THR A 123 22.95 26.05 -11.19
C THR A 123 24.26 26.00 -10.39
N PRO A 124 25.44 26.14 -11.01
CA PRO A 124 26.61 26.51 -10.23
C PRO A 124 26.30 27.89 -9.63
N THR A 125 26.47 28.03 -8.32
CA THR A 125 26.52 29.32 -7.63
C THR A 125 27.41 30.27 -8.43
N SER A 126 26.77 31.17 -9.16
CA SER A 126 27.40 32.37 -9.69
C SER A 126 27.42 33.38 -8.55
N GLU A 127 28.40 33.21 -7.66
CA GLU A 127 28.89 34.27 -6.77
C GLU A 127 30.39 34.43 -7.01
#